data_AF-A0A9P5VJJ5-F1
#
_entry.id   AF-A0A9P5VJJ5-F1
#
_cell.length_a   1.000
_cell.length_b   1.000
_cell.length_c   1.000
_cell.angle_alpha   90.00
_cell.angle_beta   90.00
_cell.angle_gamma   90.00
#
_symmetry.space_group_name_H-M   'P 1'
#
loop_
_entity.id
_entity.type
_entity.pdbx_description
1 polymer ?
#
loop_
_entity_poly.entity_id
_entity_poly.type
_entity_poly.pdbx_seq_one_letter_code
_entity_poly.pdbx_strand_id
1 'polypeptide(L)'
;MLEAAKKRMEQELGQEEEGAVILGGFLSPSHDLYVGEKLRGEELVLNSRERLDLCRLQTADSDWIDVDAWESNQDRFYDYHKVTSRLQQYLQERCHHVLAEKMNALARTHGSHQQIPQHYRQQYLPQHHYVQQTPLQKMVPQRPGSLDSKNPFNIRVVYLCGADFVLRTGARKLTGGIVVVDRPLGAPSSNRRSILLTNSGGSISVPVSNQLDKSEEEDALSESGSITSESSMSSSTFSTHSSGSSISTKHRVFKRLEQSYGSEWCEASRNNVWWLPARSRTESEDISSTKIRGLLSDRKSCKGLLHPLVALQLQEKQASLRA
;
A
#
# COMPACT_ATOMS: atom_id res chain seq x y z
N MET A 1 10.54 -3.51 -4.44
CA MET A 1 9.86 -2.61 -3.48
C MET A 1 9.96 -3.15 -2.06
N LEU A 2 9.57 -4.40 -1.80
CA LEU A 2 9.63 -5.03 -0.47
C LEU A 2 11.01 -4.91 0.19
N GLU A 3 12.09 -5.23 -0.51
CA GLU A 3 13.46 -5.08 0.03
C GLU A 3 13.80 -3.66 0.51
N ALA A 4 13.42 -2.65 -0.28
CA ALA A 4 13.63 -1.26 0.14
C ALA A 4 12.76 -0.90 1.35
N ALA A 5 11.53 -1.41 1.39
CA ALA A 5 10.59 -1.15 2.47
C ALA A 5 11.10 -1.74 3.77
N LYS A 6 11.52 -3.01 3.78
CA LYS A 6 12.15 -3.68 4.91
C LYS A 6 13.35 -2.88 5.42
N LYS A 7 14.33 -2.60 4.56
CA LYS A 7 15.52 -1.83 4.93
C LYS A 7 15.17 -0.47 5.55
N ARG A 8 14.21 0.26 4.96
CA ARG A 8 13.81 1.57 5.47
C ARG A 8 13.11 1.48 6.82
N MET A 9 12.19 0.53 6.96
CA MET A 9 11.45 0.33 8.21
C MET A 9 12.38 -0.13 9.32
N GLU A 10 13.29 -1.08 9.08
CA GLU A 10 14.27 -1.52 10.08
C GLU A 10 15.19 -0.38 10.53
N GLN A 11 15.56 0.53 9.64
CA GLN A 11 16.35 1.72 9.98
C GLN A 11 15.59 2.72 10.86
N GLU A 12 14.28 2.91 10.64
CA GLU A 12 13.47 3.82 11.44
C GLU A 12 13.04 3.17 12.77
N LEU A 13 12.59 1.91 12.73
CA LEU A 13 12.09 1.17 13.91
C LEU A 13 13.22 0.74 14.85
N GLY A 14 14.43 0.48 14.33
CA GLY A 14 15.60 0.15 15.14
C GLY A 14 16.17 1.32 15.94
N GLN A 15 15.64 2.53 15.75
CA GLN A 15 16.00 3.72 16.54
C GLN A 15 15.11 3.93 17.77
N GLU A 16 14.03 3.14 17.93
CA GLU A 16 13.14 3.19 19.09
C GLU A 16 13.54 2.14 20.14
N GLU A 17 13.52 2.48 21.44
CA GLU A 17 14.02 1.62 22.55
C GLU A 17 13.25 0.30 22.75
N GLU A 18 12.07 0.15 22.14
CA GLU A 18 11.27 -1.09 22.08
C GLU A 18 11.11 -1.56 20.61
N GLY A 19 12.23 -1.72 19.91
CA GLY A 19 12.30 -1.87 18.46
C GLY A 19 11.36 -2.93 17.87
N ALA A 20 10.56 -2.50 16.88
CA ALA A 20 9.76 -3.40 16.06
C ALA A 20 10.63 -4.11 15.01
N VAL A 21 10.33 -5.40 14.77
CA VAL A 21 11.07 -6.25 13.82
C VAL A 21 10.19 -6.59 12.63
N ILE A 22 10.77 -6.57 11.42
CA ILE A 22 10.09 -7.04 10.22
C ILE A 22 10.12 -8.56 10.20
N LEU A 23 8.94 -9.17 10.40
CA LEU A 23 8.80 -10.63 10.44
C LEU A 23 8.74 -11.27 9.05
N GLY A 24 8.23 -10.54 8.05
CA GLY A 24 8.01 -11.08 6.71
C GLY A 24 7.36 -10.08 5.75
N GLY A 25 7.35 -10.43 4.48
CA GLY A 25 6.65 -9.73 3.41
C GLY A 25 5.71 -10.68 2.69
N PHE A 26 4.56 -10.18 2.23
CA PHE A 26 3.59 -10.99 1.50
C PHE A 26 3.26 -10.37 0.15
N LEU A 27 3.31 -11.18 -0.91
CA LEU A 27 2.64 -10.90 -2.17
C LEU A 27 1.23 -11.50 -2.14
N SER A 28 0.20 -10.70 -2.36
CA SER A 28 -1.18 -11.16 -2.49
C SER A 28 -1.68 -10.85 -3.90
N PRO A 29 -1.60 -11.80 -4.85
CA PRO A 29 -2.13 -11.59 -6.19
C PRO A 29 -3.65 -11.39 -6.13
N SER A 30 -4.13 -10.38 -6.86
CA SER A 30 -5.55 -10.04 -6.82
C SER A 30 -6.44 -11.06 -7.52
N HIS A 31 -7.75 -10.95 -7.30
CA HIS A 31 -8.79 -11.80 -7.88
C HIS A 31 -8.93 -11.62 -9.40
N ASP A 32 -9.37 -12.67 -10.12
CA ASP A 32 -9.47 -12.67 -11.59
C ASP A 32 -10.47 -11.66 -12.14
N LEU A 33 -11.57 -11.37 -11.45
CA LEU A 33 -12.52 -10.33 -11.85
C LEU A 33 -11.85 -8.95 -11.96
N TYR A 34 -11.04 -8.58 -10.97
CA TYR A 34 -10.32 -7.30 -10.96
C TYR A 34 -9.27 -7.24 -12.07
N VAL A 35 -8.48 -8.31 -12.22
CA VAL A 35 -7.41 -8.33 -13.23
C VAL A 35 -7.97 -8.40 -14.65
N GLY A 36 -9.01 -9.19 -14.88
CA GLY A 36 -9.67 -9.31 -16.18
C GLY A 36 -10.32 -7.99 -16.62
N GLU A 37 -10.99 -7.27 -15.71
CA GLU A 37 -11.50 -5.94 -16.01
C GLU A 37 -10.36 -4.95 -16.29
N LYS A 38 -9.28 -5.06 -15.50
CA LYS A 38 -8.13 -4.16 -15.63
C LYS A 38 -7.34 -4.31 -16.92
N LEU A 39 -7.21 -5.54 -17.37
CA LEU A 39 -6.46 -5.90 -18.55
C LEU A 39 -7.39 -6.22 -19.73
N ARG A 40 -8.62 -5.70 -19.70
CA ARG A 40 -9.60 -5.93 -20.78
C ARG A 40 -9.07 -5.42 -22.11
N GLY A 41 -8.85 -6.35 -23.04
CA GLY A 41 -8.32 -6.11 -24.38
C GLY A 41 -6.82 -6.35 -24.51
N GLU A 42 -6.12 -6.76 -23.45
CA GLU A 42 -4.73 -7.19 -23.51
C GLU A 42 -4.65 -8.65 -23.98
N GLU A 43 -3.62 -8.98 -24.77
CA GLU A 43 -3.38 -10.36 -25.26
C GLU A 43 -2.94 -11.28 -24.11
N LEU A 44 -1.99 -10.80 -23.28
CA LEU A 44 -1.45 -11.56 -22.15
C LEU A 44 -2.18 -11.23 -20.85
N VAL A 45 -3.27 -11.96 -20.58
CA VAL A 45 -3.99 -11.94 -19.31
C VAL A 45 -3.78 -13.29 -18.61
N LEU A 46 -3.12 -13.26 -17.46
CA LEU A 46 -2.90 -14.44 -16.64
C LEU A 46 -4.07 -14.64 -15.69
N ASN A 47 -4.50 -15.88 -15.47
CA ASN A 47 -5.46 -16.21 -14.41
C ASN A 47 -4.79 -16.22 -13.02
N SER A 48 -5.60 -16.36 -11.96
CA SER A 48 -5.18 -16.37 -10.55
C SER A 48 -4.09 -17.39 -10.27
N ARG A 49 -4.27 -18.63 -10.75
CA ARG A 49 -3.29 -19.72 -10.59
C ARG A 49 -1.96 -19.39 -11.25
N GLU A 50 -1.98 -18.92 -12.50
CA GLU A 50 -0.78 -18.52 -13.22
C GLU A 50 -0.05 -17.39 -12.50
N ARG A 51 -0.78 -16.37 -12.00
CA ARG A 51 -0.19 -15.27 -11.22
C ARG A 51 0.44 -15.77 -9.91
N LEU A 52 -0.21 -16.68 -9.20
CA LEU A 52 0.31 -17.28 -7.98
C LEU A 52 1.62 -18.03 -8.24
N ASP A 53 1.65 -18.84 -9.29
CA ASP A 53 2.84 -19.62 -9.65
C ASP A 53 4.01 -18.70 -10.02
N LEU A 54 3.76 -17.63 -10.79
CA LEU A 54 4.79 -16.62 -11.08
C LEU A 54 5.25 -15.88 -9.83
N CYS A 55 4.36 -15.54 -8.89
CA CYS A 55 4.76 -14.92 -7.63
C CYS A 55 5.67 -15.84 -6.81
N ARG A 56 5.34 -17.14 -6.71
CA ARG A 56 6.16 -18.13 -6.00
C ARG A 56 7.54 -18.28 -6.64
N LEU A 57 7.60 -18.35 -7.97
CA LEU A 57 8.89 -18.38 -8.69
C LEU A 57 9.69 -17.09 -8.47
N GLN A 58 9.02 -15.94 -8.42
CA GLN A 58 9.67 -14.65 -8.21
C GLN A 58 10.25 -14.50 -6.80
N THR A 59 9.68 -15.19 -5.81
CA THR A 59 10.09 -15.13 -4.41
C THR A 59 10.85 -16.38 -3.95
N ALA A 60 11.17 -17.31 -4.86
CA ALA A 60 11.78 -18.60 -4.52
C ALA A 60 13.12 -18.46 -3.79
N ASP A 61 13.90 -17.43 -4.11
CA ASP A 61 15.19 -17.14 -3.50
C ASP A 61 15.10 -16.25 -2.25
N SER A 62 13.89 -15.88 -1.80
CA SER A 62 13.68 -15.03 -0.62
C SER A 62 13.39 -15.87 0.62
N ASP A 63 14.07 -15.56 1.72
CA ASP A 63 13.87 -16.18 3.03
C ASP A 63 12.78 -15.51 3.88
N TRP A 64 12.28 -14.35 3.46
CA TRP A 64 11.36 -13.52 4.24
C TRP A 64 10.11 -13.06 3.47
N ILE A 65 10.05 -13.30 2.15
CA ILE A 65 8.89 -12.95 1.32
C ILE A 65 8.14 -14.21 0.91
N ASP A 66 6.85 -14.27 1.22
CA ASP A 66 5.95 -15.36 0.84
C ASP A 66 4.76 -14.85 0.00
N VAL A 67 3.92 -15.76 -0.48
CA VAL A 67 2.74 -15.48 -1.31
C VAL A 67 1.47 -15.89 -0.57
N ASP A 68 0.61 -14.92 -0.23
CA ASP A 68 -0.73 -15.20 0.31
C ASP A 68 -1.72 -15.43 -0.85
N ALA A 69 -2.15 -16.68 -1.02
CA ALA A 69 -3.10 -17.06 -2.06
C ALA A 69 -4.57 -16.72 -1.71
N TRP A 70 -4.83 -16.19 -0.52
CA TRP A 70 -6.19 -15.99 -0.04
C TRP A 70 -7.02 -15.11 -0.98
N GLU A 71 -6.52 -13.92 -1.36
CA GLU A 71 -7.27 -12.95 -2.18
C GLU A 71 -7.64 -13.52 -3.55
N SER A 72 -6.70 -14.20 -4.20
CA SER A 72 -6.88 -14.81 -5.52
C SER A 72 -7.84 -15.99 -5.53
N ASN A 73 -8.01 -16.67 -4.39
CA ASN A 73 -8.85 -17.87 -4.27
C ASN A 73 -10.28 -17.57 -3.78
N GLN A 74 -10.63 -16.31 -3.58
CA GLN A 74 -12.00 -15.95 -3.20
C GLN A 74 -12.97 -16.09 -4.38
N ASP A 75 -14.26 -16.06 -4.09
CA ASP A 75 -15.35 -16.07 -5.09
C ASP A 75 -15.62 -14.69 -5.69
N ARG A 76 -15.09 -13.64 -5.06
CA ARG A 76 -15.26 -12.24 -5.46
C ARG A 76 -14.01 -11.43 -5.16
N PHE A 77 -13.95 -10.24 -5.76
CA PHE A 77 -12.90 -9.27 -5.46
C PHE A 77 -13.04 -8.68 -4.04
N TYR A 78 -11.91 -8.52 -3.36
CA TYR A 78 -11.79 -7.84 -2.07
C TYR A 78 -10.82 -6.67 -2.19
N ASP A 79 -11.22 -5.50 -1.69
CA ASP A 79 -10.34 -4.34 -1.61
C ASP A 79 -9.14 -4.58 -0.69
N TYR A 80 -8.03 -3.90 -1.00
CA TYR A 80 -6.75 -3.97 -0.29
C TYR A 80 -6.89 -3.88 1.25
N HIS A 81 -7.74 -3.00 1.78
CA HIS A 81 -7.91 -2.83 3.23
C HIS A 81 -8.53 -4.07 3.91
N LYS A 82 -9.39 -4.81 3.19
CA LYS A 82 -9.98 -6.06 3.70
C LYS A 82 -8.93 -7.18 3.68
N VAL A 83 -8.13 -7.24 2.62
CA VAL A 83 -7.03 -8.20 2.48
C VAL A 83 -6.02 -8.01 3.62
N THR A 84 -5.58 -6.77 3.88
CA THR A 84 -4.62 -6.47 4.96
C THR A 84 -5.21 -6.75 6.34
N SER A 85 -6.48 -6.39 6.58
CA SER A 85 -7.15 -6.67 7.86
C SER A 85 -7.27 -8.17 8.12
N ARG A 86 -7.63 -8.95 7.09
CA ARG A 86 -7.71 -10.41 7.18
C ARG A 86 -6.35 -11.03 7.45
N LEU A 87 -5.29 -10.59 6.76
CA LEU A 87 -3.95 -11.13 6.95
C LEU A 87 -3.45 -10.83 8.37
N GLN A 88 -3.69 -9.61 8.88
CA GLN A 88 -3.34 -9.27 10.25
C GLN A 88 -4.04 -10.19 11.26
N GLN A 89 -5.36 -10.35 11.11
CA GLN A 89 -6.13 -11.25 11.98
C GLN A 89 -5.59 -12.69 11.91
N TYR A 90 -5.36 -13.21 10.71
CA TYR A 90 -4.83 -14.55 10.50
C TYR A 90 -3.47 -14.75 11.18
N LEU A 91 -2.54 -13.83 10.99
CA LEU A 91 -1.21 -13.90 11.62
C LEU A 91 -1.33 -13.81 13.14
N GLN A 92 -2.20 -12.93 13.64
CA GLN A 92 -2.40 -12.76 15.07
C GLN A 92 -2.91 -14.06 15.72
N GLU A 93 -3.94 -14.67 15.14
CA GLU A 93 -4.52 -15.93 15.61
C GLU A 93 -3.51 -17.09 15.52
N ARG A 94 -2.77 -17.20 14.41
CA ARG A 94 -1.79 -18.27 14.22
C ARG A 94 -0.60 -18.14 15.16
N CYS A 95 -0.06 -16.93 15.33
CA CYS A 95 1.05 -16.71 16.26
C CYS A 95 0.61 -16.94 17.71
N HIS A 96 -0.59 -16.52 18.10
CA HIS A 96 -1.14 -16.87 19.42
C HIS A 96 -1.14 -18.38 19.65
N HIS A 97 -1.65 -19.15 18.70
CA HIS A 97 -1.74 -20.61 18.82
C HIS A 97 -0.37 -21.25 18.98
N VAL A 98 0.58 -20.95 18.08
CA VAL A 98 1.92 -21.54 18.10
C VAL A 98 2.67 -21.19 19.38
N LEU A 99 2.54 -19.95 19.87
CA LEU A 99 3.17 -19.53 21.12
C LEU A 99 2.55 -20.21 22.33
N ALA A 100 1.22 -20.30 22.38
CA ALA A 100 0.54 -21.02 23.45
C ALA A 100 0.98 -22.49 23.49
N GLU A 101 1.10 -23.16 22.34
CA GLU A 101 1.60 -24.53 22.27
C GLU A 101 3.04 -24.67 22.74
N LYS A 102 3.94 -23.77 22.31
CA LYS A 102 5.34 -23.75 22.76
C LYS A 102 5.46 -23.50 24.27
N MET A 103 4.71 -22.54 24.80
CA MET A 103 4.68 -22.27 26.25
C MET A 103 4.16 -23.47 27.03
N ASN A 104 3.10 -24.13 26.56
CA ASN A 104 2.57 -25.35 27.16
C ASN A 104 3.55 -26.53 27.08
N ALA A 105 4.33 -26.64 26.01
CA ALA A 105 5.39 -27.65 25.88
C ALA A 105 6.56 -27.37 26.85
N LEU A 106 6.97 -26.10 26.99
CA LEU A 106 8.00 -25.68 27.94
C LEU A 106 7.56 -25.93 29.39
N ALA A 107 6.31 -25.59 29.74
CA ALA A 107 5.76 -25.83 31.06
C ALA A 107 5.70 -27.34 31.42
N ARG A 108 5.44 -28.21 30.44
CA ARG A 108 5.45 -29.67 30.62
C ARG A 108 6.86 -30.23 30.79
N THR A 109 7.85 -29.68 30.10
CA THR A 109 9.24 -30.13 30.19
C THR A 109 9.95 -29.66 31.46
N HIS A 110 9.53 -28.54 32.05
CA HIS A 110 10.11 -27.99 33.28
C HIS A 110 9.32 -28.38 34.55
N GLY A 111 8.54 -29.47 34.47
CA GLY A 111 7.71 -29.99 35.55
C GLY A 111 8.49 -30.66 36.69
N SER A 112 9.26 -29.89 37.46
CA SER A 112 9.44 -30.12 38.90
C SER A 112 9.58 -28.79 39.64
N HIS A 113 8.47 -28.40 40.29
CA HIS A 113 8.32 -27.33 41.29
C HIS A 113 8.58 -25.88 40.84
N GLN A 114 7.58 -25.26 40.22
CA GLN A 114 7.05 -23.96 40.65
C GLN A 114 5.63 -23.80 40.11
N GLN A 115 4.67 -23.58 41.01
CA GLN A 115 3.26 -23.42 40.67
C GLN A 115 3.06 -22.15 39.85
N ILE A 116 2.72 -22.30 38.57
CA ILE A 116 2.24 -21.18 37.75
C ILE A 116 0.86 -20.77 38.29
N PRO A 117 0.59 -19.47 38.49
CA PRO A 117 -0.70 -18.97 38.95
C PRO A 117 -1.88 -19.46 38.10
N GLN A 118 -2.93 -19.96 38.74
CA GLN A 118 -4.07 -20.62 38.09
C GLN A 118 -4.81 -19.75 37.05
N HIS A 119 -4.62 -18.42 37.04
CA HIS A 119 -5.26 -17.53 36.07
C HIS A 119 -4.80 -17.78 34.62
N TYR A 120 -3.56 -18.24 34.41
CA TYR A 120 -3.07 -18.63 33.07
C TYR A 120 -3.71 -19.92 32.55
N ARG A 121 -4.27 -20.78 33.42
CA ARG A 121 -4.77 -22.09 32.99
C ARG A 121 -6.19 -22.05 32.41
N GLN A 122 -7.01 -21.09 32.85
CA GLN A 122 -8.39 -20.94 32.37
C GLN A 122 -8.52 -19.97 31.18
N GLN A 123 -7.53 -19.10 30.93
CA GLN A 123 -7.58 -18.09 29.86
C GLN A 123 -7.30 -18.61 28.45
N TYR A 124 -6.78 -19.83 28.27
CA TYR A 124 -6.30 -20.33 26.98
C TYR A 124 -6.94 -21.65 26.52
N LEU A 125 -8.12 -22.00 27.05
CA LEU A 125 -8.90 -23.08 26.47
C LEU A 125 -9.55 -22.60 25.17
N PRO A 126 -9.30 -23.24 24.01
CA PRO A 126 -9.96 -22.86 22.77
C PRO A 126 -11.46 -23.15 22.91
N GLN A 127 -12.29 -22.11 22.93
CA GLN A 127 -13.70 -22.32 22.65
C GLN A 127 -13.84 -22.62 21.16
N HIS A 128 -14.00 -23.89 20.82
CA HIS A 128 -14.37 -24.34 19.48
C HIS A 128 -15.73 -23.74 19.10
N HIS A 129 -15.73 -22.58 18.44
CA HIS A 129 -16.87 -22.10 17.66
C HIS A 129 -16.52 -22.25 16.19
N TYR A 130 -17.12 -23.27 15.56
CA TYR A 130 -17.21 -23.37 14.12
C TYR A 130 -17.87 -22.09 13.57
N VAL A 131 -17.17 -21.34 12.72
CA VAL A 131 -17.74 -20.18 12.03
C VAL A 131 -18.58 -20.67 10.85
N GLN A 132 -19.87 -20.91 11.11
CA GLN A 132 -20.90 -20.66 10.10
C GLN A 132 -21.18 -19.16 10.07
N GLN A 133 -21.22 -18.59 8.87
CA GLN A 133 -21.52 -17.18 8.65
C GLN A 133 -22.97 -16.88 9.07
N THR A 134 -23.16 -15.96 10.02
CA THR A 134 -24.46 -15.29 10.27
C THR A 134 -24.27 -13.79 10.52
N PRO A 135 -25.29 -12.95 10.21
CA PRO A 135 -25.10 -11.53 9.95
C PRO A 135 -25.15 -10.65 11.22
N LEU A 136 -24.32 -9.60 11.22
CA LEU A 136 -24.42 -8.35 12.00
C LEU A 136 -25.12 -8.47 13.37
N GLN A 137 -24.38 -8.88 14.39
CA GLN A 137 -24.76 -8.63 15.77
C GLN A 137 -24.22 -7.28 16.27
N LYS A 138 -25.15 -6.49 16.81
CA LYS A 138 -24.99 -5.16 17.39
C LYS A 138 -23.87 -5.12 18.42
N MET A 139 -23.06 -4.05 18.37
CA MET A 139 -22.06 -3.72 19.37
C MET A 139 -22.70 -3.60 20.75
N VAL A 140 -22.33 -4.50 21.66
CA VAL A 140 -22.59 -4.38 23.10
C VAL A 140 -21.47 -3.51 23.70
N PRO A 141 -21.76 -2.51 24.56
CA PRO A 141 -20.73 -1.72 25.21
C PRO A 141 -19.99 -2.60 26.23
N GLN A 142 -18.67 -2.68 26.11
CA GLN A 142 -17.84 -3.42 27.05
C GLN A 142 -17.73 -2.66 28.39
N ARG A 143 -17.82 -3.41 29.50
CA ARG A 143 -17.63 -2.89 30.87
C ARG A 143 -16.15 -2.59 31.12
N PRO A 144 -15.82 -1.49 31.83
CA PRO A 144 -14.44 -1.20 32.23
C PRO A 144 -14.10 -2.05 33.46
N GLY A 145 -13.12 -2.96 33.34
CA GLY A 145 -12.64 -3.72 34.50
C GLY A 145 -11.96 -5.06 34.23
N SER A 146 -11.84 -5.51 32.98
CA SER A 146 -10.99 -6.65 32.62
C SER A 146 -9.59 -6.13 32.33
N LEU A 147 -8.58 -6.59 33.08
CA LEU A 147 -7.19 -6.56 32.65
C LEU A 147 -7.09 -7.45 31.41
N ASP A 148 -7.42 -6.88 30.26
CA ASP A 148 -7.30 -7.54 28.98
C ASP A 148 -5.88 -8.04 28.84
N SER A 149 -5.75 -9.35 28.73
CA SER A 149 -4.53 -10.06 28.34
C SER A 149 -4.14 -9.53 26.96
N LYS A 150 -3.43 -8.40 26.94
CA LYS A 150 -2.79 -7.88 25.74
C LYS A 150 -1.90 -9.01 25.26
N ASN A 151 -2.25 -9.57 24.12
CA ASN A 151 -1.37 -10.53 23.50
C ASN A 151 0.02 -9.86 23.37
N PRO A 152 1.09 -10.54 23.82
CA PRO A 152 2.40 -9.93 23.91
C PRO A 152 3.02 -9.57 22.55
N PHE A 153 2.48 -10.10 21.45
CA PHE A 153 2.98 -9.85 20.10
C PHE A 153 1.92 -9.15 19.27
N ASN A 154 1.89 -7.83 19.34
CA ASN A 154 1.04 -6.99 18.50
C ASN A 154 1.54 -7.07 17.04
N ILE A 155 1.09 -8.06 16.28
CA ILE A 155 1.49 -8.22 14.88
C ILE A 155 0.72 -7.21 14.05
N ARG A 156 1.45 -6.31 13.40
CA ARG A 156 0.91 -5.29 12.54
C ARG A 156 1.20 -5.61 11.08
N VAL A 157 0.18 -5.53 10.23
CA VAL A 157 0.34 -5.68 8.77
C VAL A 157 0.26 -4.30 8.12
N VAL A 158 1.37 -3.90 7.48
CA VAL A 158 1.50 -2.62 6.80
C VAL A 158 1.30 -2.82 5.30
N TYR A 159 0.52 -1.96 4.65
CA TYR A 159 0.29 -2.03 3.21
C TYR A 159 1.41 -1.34 2.41
N LEU A 160 2.00 -2.00 1.43
CA LEU A 160 3.05 -1.43 0.58
C LEU A 160 2.50 -1.02 -0.79
N CYS A 161 2.64 0.25 -1.16
CA CYS A 161 2.17 0.73 -2.46
C CYS A 161 3.03 1.86 -3.05
N GLY A 162 2.79 2.18 -4.33
CA GLY A 162 3.37 3.38 -4.95
C GLY A 162 2.64 4.66 -4.58
N ALA A 163 3.33 5.80 -4.63
CA ALA A 163 2.74 7.13 -4.40
C ALA A 163 1.52 7.41 -5.29
N ASP A 164 1.54 6.92 -6.55
CA ASP A 164 0.44 7.06 -7.49
C ASP A 164 -0.86 6.37 -7.02
N PHE A 165 -0.76 5.29 -6.24
CA PHE A 165 -1.93 4.63 -5.67
C PHE A 165 -2.60 5.51 -4.62
N VAL A 166 -1.81 6.11 -3.72
CA VAL A 166 -2.33 6.98 -2.66
C VAL A 166 -2.95 8.24 -3.25
N LEU A 167 -2.30 8.85 -4.26
CA LEU A 167 -2.84 10.02 -4.94
C LEU A 167 -4.21 9.75 -5.58
N ARG A 168 -4.40 8.57 -6.19
CA ARG A 168 -5.68 8.18 -6.79
C ARG A 168 -6.75 7.83 -5.76
N THR A 169 -6.42 6.95 -4.82
CA THR A 169 -7.41 6.28 -3.96
C THR A 169 -7.58 6.93 -2.59
N GLY A 170 -6.61 7.73 -2.17
CA GLY A 170 -6.53 8.23 -0.79
C GLY A 170 -6.14 7.18 0.24
N ALA A 171 -5.89 5.92 -0.18
CA ALA A 171 -5.49 4.79 0.66
C ALA A 171 -6.25 4.69 2.00
N ARG A 172 -7.58 4.87 1.94
CA ARG A 172 -8.47 4.88 3.11
C ARG A 172 -8.53 3.51 3.79
N LYS A 173 -8.89 3.51 5.08
CA LYS A 173 -9.25 2.34 5.90
C LYS A 173 -8.10 1.35 6.16
N LEU A 174 -6.84 1.80 6.09
CA LEU A 174 -5.69 0.97 6.47
C LEU A 174 -5.46 1.08 7.98
N THR A 175 -5.66 -0.02 8.69
CA THR A 175 -5.53 -0.07 10.16
C THR A 175 -4.09 -0.28 10.62
N GLY A 176 -3.28 -1.02 9.85
CA GLY A 176 -1.90 -1.33 10.19
C GLY A 176 -0.87 -0.34 9.63
N GLY A 177 -1.29 0.71 8.91
CA GLY A 177 -0.39 1.69 8.30
C GLY A 177 -0.02 1.39 6.85
N ILE A 178 0.85 2.23 6.29
CA ILE A 178 1.20 2.21 4.87
C ILE A 178 2.67 2.56 4.63
N VAL A 179 3.31 1.83 3.72
CA VAL A 179 4.61 2.17 3.17
C VAL A 179 4.41 2.66 1.74
N VAL A 180 4.82 3.90 1.48
CA VAL A 180 4.63 4.57 0.20
C VAL A 180 5.97 4.71 -0.51
N VAL A 181 6.08 4.10 -1.68
CA VAL A 181 7.25 4.19 -2.56
C VAL A 181 7.02 5.27 -3.60
N ASP A 182 7.84 6.31 -3.55
CA ASP A 182 7.92 7.26 -4.64
C ASP A 182 8.56 6.59 -5.85
N ARG A 183 7.87 6.68 -6.97
CA ARG A 183 8.41 6.27 -8.26
C ARG A 183 8.51 7.54 -9.07
N PRO A 184 9.59 7.74 -9.85
CA PRO A 184 9.59 8.82 -10.82
C PRO A 184 8.35 8.62 -11.68
N LEU A 185 7.35 9.48 -11.51
CA LEU A 185 6.11 9.37 -12.26
C LEU A 185 6.53 9.53 -13.72
N GLY A 186 6.55 8.43 -14.47
CA GLY A 186 6.71 8.50 -15.91
C GLY A 186 5.69 9.50 -16.46
N ALA A 187 6.02 10.14 -17.59
CA ALA A 187 5.11 11.08 -18.24
C ALA A 187 3.68 10.49 -18.27
N PRO A 188 2.65 11.28 -17.92
CA PRO A 188 1.28 10.78 -17.85
C PRO A 188 0.94 10.12 -19.19
N SER A 189 0.85 8.78 -19.19
CA SER A 189 0.47 8.06 -20.39
C SER A 189 -1.00 8.34 -20.64
N SER A 190 -1.32 8.89 -21.80
CA SER A 190 -2.68 9.23 -22.26
C SER A 190 -3.68 8.05 -22.18
N ASN A 191 -3.20 6.81 -22.08
CA ASN A 191 -4.01 5.59 -22.03
C ASN A 191 -4.16 4.96 -20.63
N ARG A 192 -3.84 5.64 -19.52
CA ARG A 192 -4.14 5.11 -18.18
C ARG A 192 -5.65 5.11 -17.94
N ARG A 193 -6.33 3.99 -18.26
CA ARG A 193 -7.70 3.75 -17.81
C ARG A 193 -7.71 3.75 -16.27
N SER A 194 -8.38 4.74 -15.67
CA SER A 194 -8.66 4.69 -14.25
C SER A 194 -9.73 3.64 -14.03
N ILE A 195 -9.35 2.49 -13.46
CA ILE A 195 -10.34 1.59 -12.90
C ILE A 195 -10.62 2.13 -11.52
N LEU A 196 -11.61 3.02 -11.48
CA LEU A 196 -12.21 3.47 -10.24
C LEU A 196 -12.88 2.24 -9.63
N LEU A 197 -12.34 1.80 -8.50
CA LEU A 197 -13.00 0.85 -7.61
C LEU A 197 -14.19 1.60 -7.00
N THR A 198 -15.35 1.54 -7.66
CA THR A 198 -16.60 2.13 -7.18
C THR A 198 -17.21 1.19 -6.14
N ASN A 199 -16.86 1.40 -4.88
CA ASN A 199 -17.73 0.97 -3.79
C ASN A 199 -18.63 2.16 -3.40
N SER A 200 -19.89 2.11 -3.88
CA SER A 200 -21.07 2.88 -3.41
C SER A 200 -21.01 4.41 -3.45
N GLY A 201 -21.68 5.00 -4.45
CA GLY A 201 -22.27 6.34 -4.39
C GLY A 201 -21.30 7.52 -4.54
N GLY A 202 -21.22 8.07 -5.76
CA GLY A 202 -20.59 9.37 -6.03
C GLY A 202 -19.49 9.28 -7.08
N SER A 203 -19.80 9.74 -8.30
CA SER A 203 -18.80 10.02 -9.33
C SER A 203 -17.98 11.24 -8.89
N ILE A 204 -16.72 11.03 -8.51
CA ILE A 204 -15.75 12.12 -8.45
C ILE A 204 -14.78 11.91 -9.61
N SER A 205 -15.11 12.53 -10.74
CA SER A 205 -14.10 12.89 -11.73
C SER A 205 -13.11 13.82 -11.07
N VAL A 206 -11.88 13.38 -10.86
CA VAL A 206 -10.77 14.31 -10.60
C VAL A 206 -10.32 14.78 -11.98
N PRO A 207 -10.63 16.01 -12.42
CA PRO A 207 -10.00 16.54 -13.60
C PRO A 207 -8.49 16.59 -13.33
N VAL A 208 -7.70 16.00 -14.23
CA VAL A 208 -6.31 16.40 -14.38
C VAL A 208 -6.37 17.71 -15.14
N SER A 209 -6.69 18.80 -14.45
CA SER A 209 -6.64 20.13 -15.04
C SER A 209 -5.19 20.58 -15.12
N ASN A 210 -4.66 20.60 -16.35
CA ASN A 210 -3.76 21.68 -16.76
C ASN A 210 -4.64 22.93 -16.83
N GLN A 211 -4.87 23.61 -15.71
CA GLN A 211 -5.41 24.97 -15.74
C GLN A 211 -4.31 25.92 -15.31
N LEU A 212 -3.76 26.59 -16.32
CA LEU A 212 -3.17 27.91 -16.19
C LEU A 212 -4.32 28.84 -15.83
N ASP A 213 -4.34 29.33 -14.59
CA ASP A 213 -5.27 30.37 -14.16
C ASP A 213 -4.99 31.64 -14.97
N LYS A 214 -5.93 31.95 -15.88
CA LYS A 214 -6.11 33.26 -16.50
C LYS A 214 -7.56 33.64 -16.24
N SER A 215 -7.78 34.47 -15.23
CA SER A 215 -8.85 35.49 -15.17
C SER A 215 -9.11 35.87 -13.71
N GLU A 216 -8.57 37.00 -13.25
CA GLU A 216 -9.28 37.95 -12.39
C GLU A 216 -8.67 39.33 -12.67
N GLU A 217 -9.29 40.05 -13.60
CA GLU A 217 -9.16 41.49 -13.78
C GLU A 217 -10.59 42.03 -13.83
N GLU A 218 -10.80 43.22 -13.26
CA GLU A 218 -12.06 43.96 -13.05
C GLU A 218 -12.83 43.63 -11.76
N ASP A 219 -12.67 44.45 -10.70
CA ASP A 219 -13.39 45.72 -10.56
C ASP A 219 -13.10 46.38 -9.20
N ALA A 220 -12.64 47.64 -9.20
CA ALA A 220 -13.04 48.68 -8.24
C ALA A 220 -12.40 50.03 -8.60
N LEU A 221 -13.26 50.93 -9.09
CA LEU A 221 -13.02 52.35 -9.36
C LEU A 221 -13.06 53.21 -8.08
N SER A 222 -12.45 54.40 -8.20
CA SER A 222 -12.53 55.62 -7.35
C SER A 222 -11.58 55.64 -6.14
N GLU A 223 -10.83 56.70 -5.81
CA GLU A 223 -10.98 58.15 -6.03
C GLU A 223 -9.64 58.88 -6.27
N SER A 224 -9.83 60.10 -6.79
CA SER A 224 -8.91 61.17 -7.20
C SER A 224 -7.89 61.71 -6.20
N GLY A 225 -6.75 62.17 -6.73
CA GLY A 225 -5.87 63.16 -6.11
C GLY A 225 -4.70 63.54 -7.03
N SER A 226 -4.66 64.79 -7.48
CA SER A 226 -3.76 65.32 -8.51
C SER A 226 -2.39 65.78 -7.99
N ILE A 227 -1.43 65.91 -8.91
CA ILE A 227 -0.40 66.98 -9.07
C ILE A 227 1.04 66.48 -9.32
N THR A 228 1.43 66.63 -10.60
CA THR A 228 2.71 67.04 -11.21
C THR A 228 3.98 66.18 -11.15
N SER A 229 4.50 66.01 -12.36
CA SER A 229 5.86 66.33 -12.85
C SER A 229 6.67 65.16 -13.44
N GLU A 230 7.06 65.43 -14.68
CA GLU A 230 7.83 64.62 -15.61
C GLU A 230 9.24 64.34 -15.07
N SER A 231 9.74 63.12 -15.31
CA SER A 231 10.84 62.89 -16.25
C SER A 231 11.60 61.59 -15.96
N SER A 232 12.16 61.04 -17.03
CA SER A 232 13.29 60.10 -17.10
C SER A 232 13.04 58.60 -16.91
N MET A 233 12.98 57.97 -18.08
CA MET A 233 13.41 56.63 -18.44
C MET A 233 14.50 56.04 -17.54
N SER A 234 14.23 54.86 -16.97
CA SER A 234 15.19 53.76 -16.99
C SER A 234 14.48 52.42 -16.84
N SER A 235 14.57 51.64 -17.91
CA SER A 235 14.19 50.23 -18.00
C SER A 235 15.00 49.40 -17.01
N SER A 236 14.37 48.97 -15.92
CA SER A 236 14.84 47.85 -15.12
C SER A 236 13.80 46.74 -15.23
N THR A 237 14.12 45.77 -16.08
CA THR A 237 13.47 44.46 -16.15
C THR A 237 13.63 43.77 -14.80
N PHE A 238 12.65 43.97 -13.92
CA PHE A 238 12.49 43.17 -12.72
C PHE A 238 11.95 41.81 -13.16
N SER A 239 12.86 40.86 -13.36
CA SER A 239 12.51 39.45 -13.51
C SER A 239 11.98 38.95 -12.17
N THR A 240 10.67 39.06 -11.97
CA THR A 240 9.96 38.27 -10.97
C THR A 240 10.05 36.80 -11.40
N HIS A 241 11.12 36.14 -10.99
CA HIS A 241 11.14 34.69 -10.91
C HIS A 241 10.12 34.31 -9.83
N SER A 242 8.86 34.11 -10.23
CA SER A 242 7.95 33.24 -9.51
C SER A 242 8.54 31.83 -9.59
N SER A 243 9.45 31.54 -8.67
CA SER A 243 9.87 30.19 -8.32
C SER A 243 8.64 29.51 -7.72
N GLY A 244 7.72 29.11 -8.59
CA GLY A 244 6.62 28.22 -8.25
C GLY A 244 7.24 26.94 -7.71
N SER A 245 7.37 26.88 -6.38
CA SER A 245 7.91 25.73 -5.67
C SER A 245 7.06 24.54 -6.05
N SER A 246 7.61 23.69 -6.92
CA SER A 246 6.95 22.47 -7.34
C SER A 246 6.69 21.64 -6.08
N ILE A 247 5.43 21.54 -5.68
CA ILE A 247 5.03 20.79 -4.50
C ILE A 247 5.51 19.35 -4.66
N SER A 248 6.37 18.90 -3.75
CA SER A 248 6.95 17.55 -3.82
C SER A 248 5.86 16.46 -3.83
N THR A 249 6.12 15.33 -4.49
CA THR A 249 5.21 14.16 -4.50
C THR A 249 4.85 13.74 -3.08
N LYS A 250 5.83 13.75 -2.17
CA LYS A 250 5.62 13.48 -0.74
C LYS A 250 4.55 14.41 -0.17
N HIS A 251 4.68 15.73 -0.33
CA HIS A 251 3.70 16.67 0.19
C HIS A 251 2.30 16.43 -0.39
N ARG A 252 2.20 16.15 -1.70
CA ARG A 252 0.91 15.82 -2.34
C ARG A 252 0.28 14.56 -1.78
N VAL A 253 1.07 13.52 -1.51
CA VAL A 253 0.61 12.26 -0.92
C VAL A 253 0.10 12.49 0.49
N PHE A 254 0.86 13.19 1.33
CA PHE A 254 0.45 13.51 2.70
C PHE A 254 -0.82 14.37 2.70
N LYS A 255 -0.90 15.42 1.88
CA LYS A 255 -2.15 16.21 1.74
C LYS A 255 -3.34 15.35 1.31
N ARG A 256 -3.14 14.40 0.39
CA ARG A 256 -4.21 13.51 -0.09
C ARG A 256 -4.70 12.54 0.98
N LEU A 257 -3.80 12.00 1.78
CA LEU A 257 -4.16 11.19 2.93
C LEU A 257 -4.97 12.05 3.94
N GLU A 258 -4.68 13.36 4.07
CA GLU A 258 -5.27 14.29 5.07
C GLU A 258 -6.72 14.53 4.75
N GLN A 259 -6.96 14.80 3.47
CA GLN A 259 -8.29 14.85 2.90
C GLN A 259 -9.06 13.52 3.01
N SER A 260 -8.36 12.39 3.08
CA SER A 260 -8.98 11.06 3.03
C SER A 260 -9.36 10.50 4.40
N TYR A 261 -8.56 10.80 5.42
CA TYR A 261 -8.80 10.42 6.82
C TYR A 261 -9.51 11.54 7.61
N GLY A 262 -9.53 12.78 7.10
CA GLY A 262 -10.21 13.90 7.73
C GLY A 262 -9.44 14.51 8.90
N SER A 263 -10.12 15.37 9.67
CA SER A 263 -9.55 16.06 10.84
C SER A 263 -9.15 15.12 11.99
N GLU A 264 -9.60 13.86 11.96
CA GLU A 264 -9.20 12.81 12.89
C GLU A 264 -7.86 12.15 12.52
N TRP A 265 -7.23 12.55 11.41
CA TRP A 265 -5.84 12.17 11.15
C TRP A 265 -4.93 12.89 12.16
N CYS A 266 -4.79 12.29 13.33
CA CYS A 266 -3.88 12.72 14.38
C CYS A 266 -2.42 12.35 14.05
N GLU A 267 -1.49 12.96 14.79
CA GLU A 267 -0.05 12.70 14.69
C GLU A 267 0.30 11.20 14.78
N ALA A 268 -0.44 10.42 15.59
CA ALA A 268 -0.26 8.98 15.70
C ALA A 268 -0.49 8.22 14.37
N SER A 269 -1.41 8.71 13.52
CA SER A 269 -1.63 8.13 12.19
C SER A 269 -0.54 8.56 11.20
N ARG A 270 0.17 9.69 11.43
CA ARG A 270 1.36 10.07 10.62
C ARG A 270 2.54 9.15 10.92
N ASN A 271 2.67 8.69 12.16
CA ASN A 271 3.69 7.72 12.58
C ASN A 271 3.47 6.32 11.97
N ASN A 272 2.35 6.09 11.29
CA ASN A 272 2.05 4.84 10.58
C ASN A 272 2.23 4.97 9.06
N VAL A 273 2.96 5.99 8.60
CA VAL A 273 3.26 6.23 7.17
C VAL A 273 4.77 6.26 6.96
N TRP A 274 5.28 5.26 6.28
CA TRP A 274 6.70 5.20 5.88
C TRP A 274 6.87 5.68 4.45
N TRP A 275 7.73 6.68 4.24
CA TRP A 275 8.01 7.23 2.91
C TRP A 275 9.34 6.70 2.38
N LEU A 276 9.31 6.07 1.21
CA LEU A 276 10.50 5.66 0.47
C LEU A 276 10.71 6.64 -0.69
N PRO A 277 11.78 7.45 -0.68
CA PRO A 277 12.07 8.35 -1.80
C PRO A 277 12.37 7.57 -3.07
N ALA A 278 12.23 8.24 -4.21
CA ALA A 278 12.53 7.65 -5.50
C ALA A 278 14.01 7.24 -5.52
N ARG A 279 14.27 6.01 -5.99
CA ARG A 279 15.64 5.59 -6.30
C ARG A 279 16.19 6.49 -7.41
N SER A 280 17.50 6.71 -7.40
CA SER A 280 18.17 7.41 -8.50
C SER A 280 17.84 6.68 -9.82
N ARG A 281 17.58 7.44 -10.90
CA ARG A 281 17.25 6.88 -12.23
C ARG A 281 18.32 5.92 -12.76
N THR A 282 19.54 6.04 -12.25
CA THR A 282 20.69 5.21 -12.59
C THR A 282 20.66 3.82 -11.93
N GLU A 283 19.87 3.62 -10.87
CA GLU A 283 19.90 2.39 -10.06
C GLU A 283 18.67 1.47 -10.25
N SER A 284 17.58 1.95 -10.85
CA SER A 284 16.52 1.06 -11.30
C SER A 284 15.76 1.64 -12.48
N GLU A 285 15.77 0.92 -13.60
CA GLU A 285 14.76 1.14 -14.63
C GLU A 285 13.36 1.01 -13.99
N ASP A 286 12.43 1.88 -14.36
CA ASP A 286 11.03 1.75 -13.93
C ASP A 286 10.45 0.48 -14.58
N ILE A 287 10.38 -0.59 -13.79
CA ILE A 287 9.81 -1.88 -14.19
C ILE A 287 8.34 -1.89 -13.82
N SER A 288 7.49 -1.87 -14.86
CA SER A 288 6.04 -2.03 -14.71
C SER A 288 5.56 -3.27 -15.46
N SER A 289 4.47 -3.87 -15.00
CA SER A 289 3.87 -5.02 -15.69
C SER A 289 3.45 -4.68 -17.12
N THR A 290 3.04 -3.42 -17.38
CA THR A 290 2.77 -2.92 -18.74
C THR A 290 4.02 -2.91 -19.61
N LYS A 291 5.17 -2.45 -19.08
CA LYS A 291 6.46 -2.50 -19.79
C LYS A 291 6.86 -3.95 -20.10
N ILE A 292 6.71 -4.85 -19.13
CA ILE A 292 7.00 -6.29 -19.33
C ILE A 292 6.10 -6.88 -20.43
N ARG A 293 4.79 -6.65 -20.40
CA ARG A 293 3.89 -7.12 -21.47
C ARG A 293 4.30 -6.56 -22.84
N GLY A 294 4.61 -5.27 -22.93
CA GLY A 294 5.10 -4.66 -24.16
C GLY A 294 6.39 -5.30 -24.69
N LEU A 295 7.35 -5.60 -23.81
CA LEU A 295 8.57 -6.31 -24.19
C LEU A 295 8.26 -7.71 -24.73
N LEU A 296 7.39 -8.47 -24.05
CA LEU A 296 6.97 -9.81 -24.49
C LEU A 296 6.23 -9.76 -25.83
N SER A 297 5.34 -8.78 -26.02
CA SER A 297 4.63 -8.55 -27.28
C SER A 297 5.61 -8.30 -28.43
N ASP A 298 6.63 -7.47 -28.19
CA ASP A 298 7.70 -7.11 -29.13
C ASP A 298 8.80 -8.19 -29.30
N ARG A 299 8.68 -9.35 -28.63
CA ARG A 299 9.72 -10.40 -28.58
C ARG A 299 11.08 -9.89 -28.05
N LYS A 300 11.06 -8.85 -27.22
CA LYS A 300 12.23 -8.31 -26.54
C LYS A 300 12.49 -9.10 -25.25
N SER A 301 13.76 -9.15 -24.87
CA SER A 301 14.20 -9.85 -23.66
C SER A 301 13.71 -9.14 -22.39
N CYS A 302 13.24 -9.91 -21.41
CA CYS A 302 13.00 -9.47 -20.03
C CYS A 302 14.13 -9.87 -19.07
N LYS A 303 15.28 -10.32 -19.60
CA LYS A 303 16.43 -10.77 -18.80
C LYS A 303 16.90 -9.65 -17.87
N GLY A 304 17.09 -9.98 -16.60
CA GLY A 304 17.50 -9.01 -15.57
C GLY A 304 16.36 -8.16 -14.99
N LEU A 305 15.15 -8.24 -15.54
CA LEU A 305 13.97 -7.53 -15.01
C LEU A 305 13.11 -8.40 -14.09
N LEU A 306 13.17 -9.73 -14.29
CA LEU A 306 12.38 -10.74 -13.59
C LEU A 306 13.27 -11.92 -13.20
N HIS A 307 12.79 -12.74 -12.26
CA HIS A 307 13.41 -14.04 -12.01
C HIS A 307 13.45 -14.88 -13.31
N PRO A 308 14.54 -15.61 -13.62
CA PRO A 308 14.69 -16.31 -14.90
C PRO A 308 13.53 -17.26 -15.23
N LEU A 309 13.05 -18.01 -14.24
CA LEU A 309 11.92 -18.93 -14.42
C LEU A 309 10.60 -18.21 -14.69
N VAL A 310 10.40 -17.02 -14.12
CA VAL A 310 9.22 -16.19 -14.39
C VAL A 310 9.26 -15.69 -15.84
N ALA A 311 10.43 -15.22 -16.30
CA ALA A 311 10.61 -14.75 -17.66
C ALA A 311 10.34 -15.88 -18.68
N LEU A 312 10.85 -17.09 -18.42
CA LEU A 312 10.62 -18.27 -19.25
C LEU A 312 9.13 -18.62 -19.33
N GLN A 313 8.46 -18.75 -18.19
CA GLN A 313 7.04 -19.14 -18.16
C GLN A 313 6.14 -18.11 -18.85
N LEU A 314 6.46 -16.82 -18.73
CA LEU A 314 5.75 -15.76 -19.47
C LEU A 314 5.96 -15.86 -20.99
N GLN A 315 7.18 -16.19 -21.43
CA GLN A 315 7.49 -16.38 -22.85
C GLN A 315 6.75 -17.60 -23.43
N GLU A 316 6.72 -18.71 -22.70
CA GLU A 316 5.97 -19.91 -23.09
C GLU A 316 4.48 -19.64 -23.19
N LYS A 317 3.91 -18.93 -22.20
CA LYS A 317 2.50 -18.52 -22.23
C LYS A 317 2.22 -17.64 -23.45
N GLN A 318 3.06 -16.64 -23.71
CA GLN A 318 2.92 -15.75 -24.87
C GLN A 318 3.02 -16.52 -26.20
N ALA A 319 3.90 -17.51 -26.30
CA ALA A 319 4.02 -18.36 -27.47
C ALA A 319 2.76 -19.21 -27.67
N SER A 320 2.20 -19.78 -26.60
CA SER A 320 0.98 -20.60 -26.66
C SER A 320 -0.27 -19.82 -27.10
N LEU A 321 -0.34 -18.52 -26.80
CA LEU A 321 -1.45 -17.66 -27.22
C LEU A 321 -1.40 -17.29 -28.71
N ARG A 322 -0.25 -17.50 -29.36
CA ARG A 322 0.01 -17.14 -30.76
C ARG A 322 0.06 -18.34 -31.70
N ALA A 323 0.08 -19.56 -31.15
CA ALA A 323 0.02 -20.81 -31.91
C ALA A 323 -1.43 -21.15 -32.26
#